data_AF-C4TDI8-F1
#
_entry.id   AF-C4TDI8-F1
#
_cell.length_a   1.000
_cell.length_b   1.000
_cell.length_c   1.000
_cell.angle_alpha   90.00
_cell.angle_beta   90.00
_cell.angle_gamma   90.00
#
_symmetry.space_group_name_H-M   'P 1'
#
loop_
_entity.id
_entity.type
_entity.pdbx_description
1 polymer ?
#
loop_
_entity_poly.entity_id
_entity_poly.type
_entity_poly.pdbx_seq_one_letter_code
_entity_poly.pdbx_strand_id
1 'polypeptide(L)'
;TAVDLRNRLNRLTGLQLPPNVVFEHPTPGALAAHVSDELAALDWATTAVPEPAGGLTPASATLLPKKGDGDGGMFRALFRRAVDEDRYTGFLDVLADASGFRPHFATPDACPEPLDPVLLAGAPAGGAPDRTVLVGCTGTAANGGPHEFLRLSSAFQGERDFFALPLPGYGARGSALPADLGAALDAQALALLRAVGDAPLVLLGHSGGALLAHELAYRLEHAHGVTPAGIVLVDPYPHGHQGAIEAWSRQLGDGLFAGELEPMSDARLLAMGRYARFLATSPTDRSSAPVLLVRASDPLGDWPDERGDWRAHWDRPDTVADVPG
;
A
#
# COMPACT_ATOMS: atom_id res chain seq x y z
N THR A 1 -6.86 18.12 -2.58
CA THR A 1 -5.58 17.64 -3.17
C THR A 1 -5.63 17.74 -4.69
N ALA A 2 -4.52 17.54 -5.41
CA ALA A 2 -4.49 17.54 -6.89
C ALA A 2 -5.45 16.49 -7.50
N VAL A 3 -5.57 15.34 -6.85
CA VAL A 3 -6.50 14.27 -7.21
C VAL A 3 -7.95 14.68 -6.95
N ASP A 4 -8.25 15.31 -5.82
CA ASP A 4 -9.61 15.82 -5.54
C ASP A 4 -10.05 16.88 -6.55
N LEU A 5 -9.12 17.76 -6.96
CA LEU A 5 -9.36 18.78 -7.97
C LEU A 5 -9.66 18.14 -9.32
N ARG A 6 -8.84 17.19 -9.78
CA ARG A 6 -9.07 16.44 -11.03
C ARG A 6 -10.40 15.68 -11.00
N ASN A 7 -10.69 14.99 -9.90
CA ASN A 7 -11.94 14.23 -9.75
C ASN A 7 -13.17 15.14 -9.74
N ARG A 8 -13.06 16.33 -9.15
CA ARG A 8 -14.13 17.31 -9.16
C ARG A 8 -14.32 17.92 -10.55
N LEU A 9 -13.24 18.15 -11.31
CA LEU A 9 -13.31 18.58 -12.71
C LEU A 9 -14.01 17.52 -13.57
N ASN A 10 -13.58 16.25 -13.54
CA ASN A 10 -14.22 15.15 -14.29
C ASN A 10 -15.73 15.03 -13.99
N ARG A 11 -16.14 15.17 -12.73
CA ARG A 11 -17.56 15.14 -12.36
C ARG A 11 -18.37 16.32 -12.89
N LEU A 12 -17.79 17.52 -12.93
CA LEU A 12 -18.50 18.73 -13.35
C LEU A 12 -18.54 18.88 -14.87
N THR A 13 -17.53 18.38 -15.56
CA THR A 13 -17.35 18.57 -17.01
C THR A 13 -17.68 17.31 -17.82
N GLY A 14 -17.80 16.15 -17.17
CA GLY A 14 -17.96 14.86 -17.84
C GLY A 14 -16.69 14.33 -18.52
N LEU A 15 -15.58 15.06 -18.43
CA LEU A 15 -14.29 14.65 -19.00
C LEU A 15 -13.67 13.47 -18.24
N GLN A 16 -12.74 12.79 -18.91
CA GLN A 16 -11.88 11.75 -18.32
C GLN A 16 -10.44 12.24 -18.27
N LEU A 17 -10.19 13.30 -17.49
CA LEU A 17 -8.84 13.86 -17.37
C LEU A 17 -7.90 12.86 -16.69
N PRO A 18 -6.66 12.70 -17.20
CA PRO A 18 -5.72 11.72 -16.70
C PRO A 18 -5.19 12.10 -15.29
N PRO A 19 -4.68 11.14 -14.52
CA PRO A 19 -4.27 11.37 -13.13
C PRO A 19 -3.18 12.42 -12.93
N ASN A 20 -2.33 12.60 -13.95
CA ASN A 20 -1.22 13.51 -13.96
C ASN A 20 -1.57 14.92 -14.48
N VAL A 21 -2.81 15.18 -14.90
CA VAL A 21 -3.22 16.44 -15.56
C VAL A 21 -2.90 17.70 -14.75
N VAL A 22 -2.97 17.63 -13.42
CA VAL A 22 -2.68 18.76 -12.52
C VAL A 22 -1.17 19.00 -12.38
N PHE A 23 -0.35 17.99 -12.66
CA PHE A 23 1.12 18.10 -12.70
C PHE A 23 1.63 18.55 -14.07
N GLU A 24 0.94 18.15 -15.16
CA GLU A 24 1.23 18.62 -16.51
C GLU A 24 0.82 20.09 -16.73
N HIS A 25 -0.22 20.54 -16.01
CA HIS A 25 -0.70 21.92 -16.02
C HIS A 25 -0.64 22.53 -14.60
N PRO A 26 0.56 22.91 -14.11
CA PRO A 26 0.79 23.20 -12.70
C PRO A 26 0.22 24.53 -12.21
N THR A 27 -0.35 25.36 -13.10
CA THR A 27 -1.02 26.61 -12.72
C THR A 27 -2.53 26.51 -12.96
N PRO A 28 -3.37 27.16 -12.12
CA PRO A 28 -4.81 27.15 -12.31
C PRO A 28 -5.26 27.65 -13.69
N GLY A 29 -4.56 28.65 -14.24
CA GLY A 29 -4.85 29.19 -15.58
C GLY A 29 -4.51 28.20 -16.70
N ALA A 30 -3.38 27.51 -16.61
CA ALA A 30 -3.00 26.49 -17.59
C ALA A 30 -3.95 25.28 -17.56
N LEU A 31 -4.36 24.85 -16.36
CA LEU A 31 -5.31 23.75 -16.20
C LEU A 31 -6.71 24.14 -16.72
N ALA A 32 -7.15 25.38 -16.46
CA ALA A 32 -8.43 25.88 -16.97
C ALA A 32 -8.45 25.95 -18.51
N ALA A 33 -7.37 26.42 -19.14
CA ALA A 33 -7.25 26.46 -20.59
C ALA A 33 -7.32 25.04 -21.20
N HIS A 34 -6.55 24.10 -20.66
CA HIS A 34 -6.57 22.70 -21.11
C HIS A 34 -7.98 22.07 -21.01
N VAL A 35 -8.67 22.29 -19.89
CA VAL A 35 -10.04 21.79 -19.71
C VAL A 35 -11.04 22.44 -20.67
N SER A 36 -10.87 23.74 -20.97
CA SER A 36 -11.69 24.43 -21.98
C SER A 36 -11.46 23.90 -23.39
N ASP A 37 -10.22 23.58 -23.74
CA ASP A 37 -9.88 23.03 -25.05
C ASP A 37 -10.45 21.61 -25.24
N GLU A 38 -10.33 20.75 -24.22
CA GLU A 38 -10.93 19.40 -24.20
C GLU A 38 -12.47 19.45 -24.33
N LEU A 39 -13.11 20.41 -23.68
CA LEU A 39 -14.56 20.62 -23.79
C LEU A 39 -14.97 21.15 -25.17
N ALA A 40 -14.20 22.08 -25.73
CA ALA A 40 -14.45 22.59 -27.08
C ALA A 40 -14.29 21.50 -28.14
N ALA A 41 -13.32 20.58 -27.97
CA ALA A 41 -13.12 19.43 -28.84
C ALA A 41 -14.28 18.42 -28.80
N LEU A 42 -15.09 18.43 -27.74
CA LEU A 42 -16.30 17.62 -27.60
C LEU A 42 -17.58 18.34 -28.08
N ASP A 43 -17.44 19.44 -28.83
CA ASP A 43 -18.55 20.31 -29.25
C ASP A 43 -19.44 20.73 -28.06
N TRP A 44 -18.83 20.90 -26.88
CA TRP A 44 -19.53 21.38 -25.69
C TRP A 44 -19.84 22.87 -25.87
N ALA A 45 -20.94 23.17 -26.56
CA ALA A 45 -21.44 24.52 -26.70
C ALA A 45 -21.90 25.04 -25.33
N THR A 46 -21.21 26.07 -24.81
CA THR A 46 -21.69 26.86 -23.68
C THR A 46 -23.03 27.50 -24.06
N THR A 47 -24.12 26.84 -23.71
CA THR A 47 -25.43 27.48 -23.61
C THR A 47 -25.41 28.34 -22.35
N ALA A 48 -25.55 29.65 -22.53
CA ALA A 48 -25.65 30.60 -21.43
C ALA A 48 -26.81 30.18 -20.50
N VAL A 49 -26.56 30.20 -19.19
CA VAL A 49 -27.47 29.75 -18.14
C VAL A 49 -28.79 30.55 -18.18
N PRO A 50 -29.97 29.92 -18.29
CA PRO A 50 -31.23 30.56 -17.98
C PRO A 50 -31.60 30.39 -16.50
N GLU A 51 -32.15 31.46 -15.92
CA GLU A 51 -32.72 31.54 -14.56
C GLU A 51 -33.85 30.52 -14.27
N PRO A 52 -34.18 30.23 -12.99
CA PRO A 52 -35.00 29.09 -12.63
C PRO A 52 -36.49 29.40 -12.79
N ALA A 53 -37.20 28.59 -13.59
CA ALA A 53 -38.66 28.57 -13.58
C ALA A 53 -39.20 27.15 -13.80
N GLY A 54 -39.86 26.65 -12.74
CA GLY A 54 -41.12 25.91 -12.83
C GLY A 54 -41.10 24.51 -13.47
N GLY A 55 -41.21 23.50 -12.60
CA GLY A 55 -42.09 22.32 -12.71
C GLY A 55 -42.16 21.56 -14.04
N LEU A 56 -41.88 20.25 -13.99
CA LEU A 56 -42.73 19.16 -14.50
C LEU A 56 -42.13 17.80 -14.10
N THR A 57 -43.03 16.84 -13.86
CA THR A 57 -42.87 15.50 -13.27
C THR A 57 -41.97 14.54 -14.06
N PRO A 58 -41.29 13.57 -13.42
CA PRO A 58 -40.52 12.55 -14.13
C PRO A 58 -41.45 11.46 -14.69
N ALA A 59 -41.47 11.34 -16.03
CA ALA A 59 -42.00 10.17 -16.71
C ALA A 59 -40.91 9.09 -16.82
N SER A 60 -41.23 7.91 -16.29
CA SER A 60 -40.39 6.71 -16.31
C SER A 60 -39.99 6.30 -17.73
N ALA A 61 -38.70 6.20 -17.98
CA ALA A 61 -38.14 5.36 -19.04
C ALA A 61 -37.49 4.14 -18.39
N THR A 62 -38.15 3.01 -18.54
CA THR A 62 -37.72 1.69 -18.09
C THR A 62 -36.46 1.29 -18.85
N LEU A 63 -35.29 1.53 -18.26
CA LEU A 63 -34.04 0.88 -18.68
C LEU A 63 -33.91 -0.42 -17.90
N LEU A 64 -33.83 -1.52 -18.66
CA LEU A 64 -33.41 -2.84 -18.23
C LEU A 64 -32.23 -2.72 -17.24
N PRO A 65 -32.14 -3.57 -16.20
CA PRO A 65 -31.02 -3.49 -15.26
C PRO A 65 -29.72 -3.74 -16.03
N LYS A 66 -28.93 -2.67 -16.21
CA LYS A 66 -27.49 -2.80 -16.41
C LYS A 66 -27.00 -3.68 -15.27
N LYS A 67 -26.38 -4.81 -15.61
CA LYS A 67 -25.65 -5.67 -14.66
C LYS A 67 -24.79 -4.73 -13.80
N GLY A 68 -25.19 -4.56 -12.55
CA GLY A 68 -24.60 -3.57 -11.67
C GLY A 68 -23.18 -3.98 -11.35
N ASP A 69 -22.23 -3.26 -11.92
CA ASP A 69 -20.86 -3.19 -11.43
C ASP A 69 -20.90 -2.54 -10.04
N GLY A 70 -21.15 -3.37 -9.02
CA GLY A 70 -20.85 -3.05 -7.63
C GLY A 70 -19.33 -3.07 -7.48
N ASP A 71 -18.79 -1.93 -7.07
CA ASP A 71 -17.38 -1.54 -7.06
C ASP A 71 -16.52 -2.31 -6.04
N GLY A 72 -16.64 -3.64 -5.99
CA GLY A 72 -15.99 -4.49 -5.00
C GLY A 72 -16.41 -5.90 -5.27
N GLY A 73 -15.51 -6.71 -5.83
CA GLY A 73 -15.85 -8.06 -6.29
C GLY A 73 -16.32 -8.98 -5.16
N MET A 74 -16.62 -10.22 -5.52
CA MET A 74 -17.19 -11.21 -4.59
C MET A 74 -16.30 -11.40 -3.35
N PHE A 75 -14.97 -11.39 -3.52
CA PHE A 75 -14.06 -11.55 -2.37
C PHE A 75 -14.14 -10.37 -1.42
N ARG A 76 -14.30 -9.12 -1.90
CA ARG A 76 -14.50 -7.97 -1.01
C ARG A 76 -15.79 -8.09 -0.20
N ALA A 77 -16.89 -8.48 -0.83
CA ALA A 77 -18.18 -8.64 -0.15
C ALA A 77 -18.13 -9.75 0.92
N LEU A 78 -17.52 -10.90 0.59
CA LEU A 78 -17.33 -12.00 1.53
C LEU A 78 -16.36 -11.63 2.66
N PHE A 79 -15.30 -10.87 2.36
CA PHE A 79 -14.37 -10.40 3.37
C PHE A 79 -15.04 -9.46 4.36
N ARG A 80 -15.85 -8.50 3.89
CA ARG A 80 -16.64 -7.62 4.78
C ARG A 80 -17.51 -8.43 5.72
N ARG A 81 -18.25 -9.42 5.19
CA ARG A 81 -19.06 -10.33 5.99
C ARG A 81 -18.24 -11.13 6.98
N ALA A 82 -17.05 -11.58 6.60
CA ALA A 82 -16.16 -12.30 7.51
C ALA A 82 -15.68 -11.41 8.66
N VAL A 83 -15.38 -10.12 8.42
CA VAL A 83 -15.07 -9.15 9.48
C VAL A 83 -16.28 -8.95 10.39
N ASP A 84 -17.48 -8.79 9.82
CA ASP A 84 -18.72 -8.62 10.61
C ASP A 84 -19.02 -9.82 11.53
N GLU A 85 -18.68 -11.02 11.07
CA GLU A 85 -18.87 -12.30 11.77
C GLU A 85 -17.65 -12.73 12.62
N ASP A 86 -16.63 -11.88 12.80
CA ASP A 86 -15.42 -12.15 13.61
C ASP A 86 -14.57 -13.33 13.09
N ARG A 87 -14.52 -13.49 11.76
CA ARG A 87 -13.79 -14.54 11.04
C ARG A 87 -12.71 -13.99 10.11
N TYR A 88 -12.08 -12.88 10.50
CA TYR A 88 -11.03 -12.21 9.72
C TYR A 88 -9.89 -13.17 9.36
N THR A 89 -9.29 -13.84 10.35
CA THR A 89 -8.16 -14.76 10.16
C THR A 89 -8.54 -15.95 9.29
N GLY A 90 -9.69 -16.58 9.56
CA GLY A 90 -10.20 -17.68 8.74
C GLY A 90 -10.48 -17.29 7.28
N PHE A 91 -10.82 -16.02 7.01
CA PHE A 91 -11.02 -15.56 5.64
C PHE A 91 -9.71 -15.20 4.92
N LEU A 92 -8.65 -14.82 5.66
CA LEU A 92 -7.31 -14.69 5.08
C LEU A 92 -6.83 -16.02 4.48
N ASP A 93 -7.14 -17.15 5.12
CA ASP A 93 -6.83 -18.48 4.58
C ASP A 93 -7.58 -18.75 3.27
N VAL A 94 -8.85 -18.38 3.18
CA VAL A 94 -9.63 -18.49 1.94
C VAL A 94 -9.01 -17.64 0.82
N LEU A 95 -8.59 -16.41 1.13
CA LEU A 95 -7.90 -15.54 0.17
C LEU A 95 -6.55 -16.14 -0.26
N ALA A 96 -5.80 -16.72 0.68
CA ALA A 96 -4.53 -17.39 0.39
C ALA A 96 -4.73 -18.59 -0.54
N ASP A 97 -5.68 -19.47 -0.24
CA ASP A 97 -5.97 -20.66 -1.04
C ASP A 97 -6.49 -20.28 -2.43
N ALA A 98 -7.38 -19.29 -2.51
CA ALA A 98 -7.89 -18.76 -3.78
C ALA A 98 -6.78 -18.07 -4.61
N SER A 99 -5.76 -17.49 -3.96
CA SER A 99 -4.61 -16.88 -4.65
C SER A 99 -3.84 -17.89 -5.51
N GLY A 100 -3.87 -19.18 -5.14
CA GLY A 100 -3.20 -20.25 -5.89
C GLY A 100 -3.73 -20.46 -7.31
N PHE A 101 -4.89 -19.90 -7.65
CA PHE A 101 -5.46 -19.95 -9.00
C PHE A 101 -5.13 -18.73 -9.87
N ARG A 102 -4.37 -17.76 -9.35
CA ARG A 102 -3.87 -16.61 -10.11
C ARG A 102 -2.66 -17.03 -10.98
N PRO A 103 -2.33 -16.27 -12.05
CA PRO A 103 -1.02 -16.38 -12.68
C PRO A 103 0.10 -16.11 -11.67
N HIS A 104 1.25 -16.77 -11.82
CA HIS A 104 2.40 -16.60 -10.94
C HIS A 104 3.69 -16.28 -11.71
N PHE A 105 4.60 -15.55 -11.08
CA PHE A 105 5.99 -15.40 -11.53
C PHE A 105 6.95 -16.07 -10.54
N ALA A 106 7.90 -16.86 -11.05
CA ALA A 106 8.88 -17.57 -10.22
C ALA A 106 10.27 -16.93 -10.24
N THR A 107 10.52 -16.03 -11.18
CA THR A 107 11.79 -15.32 -11.32
C THR A 107 11.55 -13.81 -11.33
N PRO A 108 12.52 -13.01 -10.85
CA PRO A 108 12.41 -11.55 -10.83
C PRO A 108 12.09 -10.93 -12.20
N ASP A 109 12.73 -11.43 -13.26
CA ASP A 109 12.55 -10.93 -14.63
C ASP A 109 11.15 -11.21 -15.20
N ALA A 110 10.43 -12.17 -14.62
CA ALA A 110 9.05 -12.48 -14.98
C ALA A 110 8.02 -11.66 -14.18
N CYS A 111 8.46 -10.77 -13.29
CA CYS A 111 7.57 -9.86 -12.59
C CYS A 111 6.94 -8.88 -13.59
N PRO A 112 5.60 -8.83 -13.72
CA PRO A 112 4.95 -8.02 -14.74
C PRO A 112 4.83 -6.54 -14.37
N GLU A 113 5.24 -6.17 -13.16
CA GLU A 113 5.06 -4.83 -12.59
C GLU A 113 6.39 -4.10 -12.50
N PRO A 114 6.45 -2.80 -12.83
CA PRO A 114 7.60 -1.98 -12.48
C PRO A 114 7.63 -1.80 -10.96
N LEU A 115 8.77 -2.14 -10.35
CA LEU A 115 9.01 -2.04 -8.91
C LEU A 115 9.94 -0.87 -8.57
N ASP A 116 10.09 0.09 -9.47
CA ASP A 116 10.93 1.26 -9.26
C ASP A 116 10.50 1.97 -7.96
N PRO A 117 11.42 2.12 -6.98
CA PRO A 117 11.11 2.80 -5.74
C PRO A 117 10.69 4.24 -5.98
N VAL A 118 9.62 4.68 -5.31
CA VAL A 118 9.10 6.03 -5.45
C VAL A 118 9.78 6.95 -4.45
N LEU A 119 10.50 7.98 -4.90
CA LEU A 119 11.07 8.99 -4.02
C LEU A 119 9.96 9.86 -3.42
N LEU A 120 9.78 9.79 -2.10
CA LEU A 120 8.75 10.53 -1.36
C LEU A 120 9.30 11.74 -0.60
N ALA A 121 10.59 11.74 -0.27
CA ALA A 121 11.30 12.86 0.32
C ALA A 121 12.75 12.85 -0.17
N GLY A 122 13.30 14.03 -0.44
CA GLY A 122 14.66 14.21 -0.95
C GLY A 122 15.58 14.87 0.07
N ALA A 123 16.82 14.42 0.12
CA ALA A 123 17.90 15.06 0.85
C ALA A 123 18.29 16.41 0.20
N PRO A 124 19.06 17.27 0.91
CA PRO A 124 19.53 18.53 0.35
C PRO A 124 20.38 18.32 -0.91
N ALA A 125 20.17 19.17 -1.91
CA ALA A 125 21.01 19.20 -3.11
C ALA A 125 22.49 19.46 -2.73
N GLY A 126 23.41 18.68 -3.30
CA GLY A 126 24.84 18.77 -3.01
C GLY A 126 25.31 18.01 -1.76
N GLY A 127 24.49 17.09 -1.24
CA GLY A 127 24.89 16.16 -0.18
C GLY A 127 25.98 15.18 -0.60
N ALA A 128 26.68 14.60 0.38
CA ALA A 128 27.67 13.56 0.14
C ALA A 128 27.06 12.36 -0.62
N PRO A 129 27.81 11.75 -1.56
CA PRO A 129 27.31 10.64 -2.38
C PRO A 129 26.99 9.36 -1.59
N ASP A 130 27.59 9.18 -0.40
CA ASP A 130 27.45 7.95 0.41
C ASP A 130 26.41 8.09 1.54
N ARG A 131 25.39 8.94 1.37
CA ARG A 131 24.37 9.15 2.41
C ARG A 131 23.44 7.95 2.49
N THR A 132 23.19 7.52 3.73
CA THR A 132 22.21 6.46 3.99
C THR A 132 20.83 6.86 3.47
N VAL A 133 20.19 5.98 2.70
CA VAL A 133 18.82 6.14 2.20
C VAL A 133 17.84 5.36 3.06
N LEU A 134 16.63 5.89 3.21
CA LEU A 134 15.51 5.20 3.86
C LEU A 134 14.63 4.56 2.80
N VAL A 135 14.25 3.29 3.03
CA VAL A 135 13.41 2.53 2.10
C VAL A 135 12.21 1.96 2.85
N GLY A 136 11.03 2.53 2.63
CA GLY A 136 9.75 2.02 3.11
C GLY A 136 9.31 0.78 2.33
N CYS A 137 9.34 -0.38 2.97
CA CYS A 137 8.82 -1.65 2.45
C CYS A 137 7.30 -1.68 2.60
N THR A 138 6.58 -1.49 1.49
CA THR A 138 5.12 -1.43 1.47
C THR A 138 4.50 -2.67 2.13
N GLY A 139 3.53 -2.45 3.02
CA GLY A 139 2.81 -3.50 3.73
C GLY A 139 1.88 -4.35 2.85
N THR A 140 1.22 -5.33 3.48
CA THR A 140 0.35 -6.31 2.81
C THR A 140 -1.11 -5.89 2.73
N ALA A 141 -1.47 -4.73 3.27
CA ALA A 141 -2.86 -4.28 3.33
C ALA A 141 -3.44 -4.07 1.92
N ALA A 142 -4.58 -4.67 1.62
CA ALA A 142 -5.20 -4.59 0.29
C ALA A 142 -5.66 -3.17 -0.10
N ASN A 143 -5.90 -2.30 0.89
CA ASN A 143 -6.19 -0.87 0.69
C ASN A 143 -4.92 0.00 0.60
N GLY A 144 -3.73 -0.58 0.83
CA GLY A 144 -2.46 0.14 0.95
C GLY A 144 -1.70 0.30 -0.36
N GLY A 145 -0.42 0.65 -0.22
CA GLY A 145 0.51 0.94 -1.30
C GLY A 145 1.61 1.89 -0.84
N PRO A 146 2.54 2.30 -1.73
CA PRO A 146 3.64 3.21 -1.39
C PRO A 146 3.23 4.51 -0.71
N HIS A 147 1.97 4.94 -0.90
CA HIS A 147 1.40 6.12 -0.26
C HIS A 147 1.26 6.01 1.27
N GLU A 148 1.37 4.80 1.84
CA GLU A 148 1.34 4.58 3.30
C GLU A 148 2.43 5.38 4.03
N PHE A 149 3.53 5.68 3.35
CA PHE A 149 4.66 6.41 3.92
C PHE A 149 4.59 7.93 3.75
N LEU A 150 3.61 8.51 3.05
CA LEU A 150 3.60 9.94 2.70
C LEU A 150 3.69 10.88 3.92
N ARG A 151 2.99 10.54 5.02
CA ARG A 151 3.05 11.36 6.23
C ARG A 151 4.40 11.23 6.92
N LEU A 152 4.92 10.01 7.03
CA LEU A 152 6.22 9.74 7.64
C LEU A 152 7.36 10.37 6.84
N SER A 153 7.36 10.23 5.52
CA SER A 153 8.41 10.73 4.64
C SER A 153 8.53 12.26 4.71
N SER A 154 7.44 12.99 4.98
CA SER A 154 7.47 14.44 5.11
C SER A 154 8.43 14.95 6.20
N ALA A 155 8.66 14.17 7.26
CA ALA A 155 9.61 14.50 8.32
C ALA A 155 11.08 14.33 7.89
N PHE A 156 11.34 13.64 6.77
CA PHE A 156 12.69 13.43 6.23
C PHE A 156 13.03 14.37 5.07
N GLN A 157 12.09 15.23 4.67
CA GLN A 157 12.31 16.20 3.59
C GLN A 157 13.42 17.18 3.95
N GLY A 158 14.44 17.26 3.10
CA GLY A 158 15.64 18.06 3.38
C GLY A 158 16.61 17.40 4.37
N GLU A 159 16.40 16.14 4.76
CA GLU A 159 17.29 15.41 5.68
C GLU A 159 17.84 14.11 5.08
N ARG A 160 16.99 13.30 4.46
CA ARG A 160 17.31 11.99 3.91
C ARG A 160 16.45 11.70 2.69
N ASP A 161 17.01 10.98 1.72
CA ASP A 161 16.19 10.39 0.68
C ASP A 161 15.33 9.29 1.31
N PHE A 162 14.03 9.37 1.07
CA PHE A 162 13.05 8.38 1.50
C PHE A 162 12.37 7.81 0.26
N PHE A 163 12.64 6.55 -0.03
CA PHE A 163 11.99 5.80 -1.09
C PHE A 163 10.88 4.93 -0.51
N ALA A 164 9.77 4.76 -1.22
CA ALA A 164 8.78 3.74 -0.96
C ALA A 164 8.86 2.64 -2.01
N LEU A 165 9.09 1.42 -1.57
CA LEU A 165 9.29 0.24 -2.41
C LEU A 165 7.94 -0.49 -2.60
N PRO A 166 7.41 -0.59 -3.82
CA PRO A 166 6.17 -1.31 -4.09
C PRO A 166 6.27 -2.80 -3.72
N LEU A 167 5.14 -3.39 -3.30
CA LEU A 167 5.00 -4.82 -3.07
C LEU A 167 4.45 -5.51 -4.33
N PRO A 168 5.15 -6.51 -4.92
CA PRO A 168 4.70 -7.15 -6.17
C PRO A 168 3.33 -7.82 -6.06
N GLY A 169 2.49 -7.65 -7.08
CA GLY A 169 1.18 -8.30 -7.19
C GLY A 169 0.00 -7.45 -6.73
N TYR A 170 0.25 -6.18 -6.35
CA TYR A 170 -0.77 -5.20 -5.94
C TYR A 170 -1.10 -4.18 -7.05
N GLY A 171 -0.48 -4.29 -8.22
CA GLY A 171 -0.71 -3.46 -9.39
C GLY A 171 -2.05 -3.75 -10.09
N ALA A 172 -2.13 -3.41 -11.38
CA ALA A 172 -3.36 -3.45 -12.15
C ALA A 172 -4.04 -4.85 -12.17
N ARG A 173 -5.34 -4.89 -12.50
CA ARG A 173 -6.12 -6.13 -12.55
C ARG A 173 -5.43 -7.17 -13.44
N GLY A 174 -5.06 -8.30 -12.83
CA GLY A 174 -4.51 -9.45 -13.56
C GLY A 174 -3.00 -9.68 -13.40
N SER A 175 -2.30 -8.81 -12.66
CA SER A 175 -0.88 -9.04 -12.35
C SER A 175 -0.62 -10.43 -11.74
N ALA A 176 0.45 -11.06 -12.20
CA ALA A 176 0.92 -12.30 -11.64
C ALA A 176 1.34 -12.09 -10.18
N LEU A 177 1.02 -13.06 -9.32
CA LEU A 177 1.50 -13.08 -7.94
C LEU A 177 2.87 -13.78 -7.87
N PRO A 178 3.73 -13.44 -6.90
CA PRO A 178 4.98 -14.16 -6.71
C PRO A 178 4.74 -15.64 -6.39
N ALA A 179 5.48 -16.56 -7.00
CA ALA A 179 5.35 -18.00 -6.76
C ALA A 179 5.67 -18.37 -5.30
N ASP A 180 6.64 -17.70 -4.70
CA ASP A 180 7.03 -17.78 -3.30
C ASP A 180 7.54 -16.42 -2.81
N LEU A 181 7.81 -16.28 -1.51
CA LEU A 181 8.31 -15.03 -0.96
C LEU A 181 9.68 -14.64 -1.54
N GLY A 182 10.55 -15.61 -1.82
CA GLY A 182 11.87 -15.37 -2.40
C GLY A 182 11.81 -14.67 -3.75
N ALA A 183 10.89 -15.09 -4.62
CA ALA A 183 10.66 -14.44 -5.92
C ALA A 183 10.23 -12.97 -5.79
N ALA A 184 9.37 -12.65 -4.81
CA ALA A 184 8.98 -11.27 -4.53
C ALA A 184 10.16 -10.43 -4.04
N LEU A 185 10.91 -10.95 -3.07
CA LEU A 185 12.03 -10.26 -2.44
C LEU A 185 13.20 -10.05 -3.42
N ASP A 186 13.48 -11.00 -4.31
CA ASP A 186 14.50 -10.82 -5.35
C ASP A 186 14.09 -9.76 -6.37
N ALA A 187 12.82 -9.71 -6.78
CA ALA A 187 12.31 -8.67 -7.67
C ALA A 187 12.43 -7.28 -7.04
N GLN A 188 12.07 -7.16 -5.75
CA GLN A 188 12.25 -5.95 -4.96
C GLN A 188 13.71 -5.56 -4.79
N ALA A 189 14.59 -6.51 -4.46
CA ALA A 189 16.03 -6.29 -4.27
C ALA A 189 16.68 -5.74 -5.55
N LEU A 190 16.42 -6.36 -6.70
CA LEU A 190 16.97 -5.90 -7.98
C LEU A 190 16.47 -4.50 -8.34
N ALA A 191 15.20 -4.20 -8.12
CA ALA A 191 14.67 -2.86 -8.38
C ALA A 191 15.27 -1.81 -7.45
N LEU A 192 15.41 -2.15 -6.16
CA LEU A 192 16.00 -1.27 -5.16
C LEU A 192 17.46 -0.96 -5.47
N LEU A 193 18.30 -1.98 -5.69
CA LEU A 193 19.73 -1.82 -5.95
C LEU A 193 19.99 -1.02 -7.24
N ARG A 194 19.15 -1.18 -8.27
CA ARG A 194 19.22 -0.33 -9.47
C ARG A 194 18.94 1.14 -9.18
N ALA A 195 18.03 1.43 -8.25
CA ALA A 195 17.60 2.79 -7.93
C ALA A 195 18.54 3.53 -6.99
N VAL A 196 19.10 2.84 -5.99
CA VAL A 196 19.92 3.46 -4.93
C VAL A 196 21.43 3.29 -5.13
N GLY A 197 21.85 2.42 -6.06
CA GLY A 197 23.26 2.13 -6.31
C GLY A 197 23.96 1.58 -5.07
N ASP A 198 25.14 2.11 -4.76
CA ASP A 198 25.96 1.68 -3.63
C ASP A 198 25.65 2.43 -2.31
N ALA A 199 24.59 3.26 -2.28
CA ALA A 199 24.23 4.01 -1.09
C ALA A 199 23.86 3.07 0.08
N PRO A 200 24.36 3.30 1.31
CA PRO A 200 23.94 2.51 2.46
C PRO A 200 22.42 2.60 2.66
N LEU A 201 21.77 1.48 2.95
CA LEU A 201 20.31 1.41 2.98
C LEU A 201 19.80 1.01 4.35
N VAL A 202 18.79 1.74 4.84
CA VAL A 202 18.00 1.37 6.01
C VAL A 202 16.59 1.01 5.54
N LEU A 203 16.19 -0.24 5.78
CA LEU A 203 14.85 -0.70 5.45
C LEU A 203 13.89 -0.37 6.59
N LEU A 204 12.69 0.08 6.26
CA LEU A 204 11.65 0.43 7.22
C LEU A 204 10.35 -0.21 6.80
N GLY A 205 9.61 -0.80 7.73
CA GLY A 205 8.28 -1.33 7.46
C GLY A 205 7.34 -1.19 8.65
N HIS A 206 6.04 -1.18 8.38
CA HIS A 206 4.99 -1.11 9.40
C HIS A 206 4.13 -2.38 9.41
N SER A 207 3.89 -2.96 10.59
CA SER A 207 3.08 -4.17 10.77
C SER A 207 3.56 -5.32 9.85
N GLY A 208 2.72 -5.86 8.96
CA GLY A 208 3.15 -6.86 7.96
C GLY A 208 4.30 -6.39 7.07
N GLY A 209 4.40 -5.08 6.80
CA GLY A 209 5.54 -4.47 6.10
C GLY A 209 6.83 -4.51 6.92
N ALA A 210 6.76 -4.49 8.26
CA ALA A 210 7.94 -4.65 9.12
C ALA A 210 8.52 -6.07 8.95
N LEU A 211 7.66 -7.09 8.93
CA LEU A 211 8.10 -8.45 8.66
C LEU A 211 8.75 -8.55 7.27
N LEU A 212 8.13 -7.98 6.24
CA LEU A 212 8.71 -7.92 4.89
C LEU A 212 10.05 -7.18 4.83
N ALA A 213 10.20 -6.08 5.59
CA ALA A 213 11.46 -5.33 5.66
C ALA A 213 12.60 -6.20 6.22
N HIS A 214 12.33 -7.00 7.25
CA HIS A 214 13.31 -7.96 7.77
C HIS A 214 13.64 -9.06 6.76
N GLU A 215 12.61 -9.66 6.12
CA GLU A 215 12.83 -10.71 5.13
C GLU A 215 13.62 -10.18 3.92
N LEU A 216 13.36 -8.95 3.48
CA LEU A 216 14.13 -8.28 2.43
C LEU A 216 15.56 -8.01 2.86
N ALA A 217 15.79 -7.59 4.10
CA ALA A 217 17.14 -7.40 4.63
C ALA A 217 17.96 -8.69 4.58
N TYR A 218 17.37 -9.80 5.06
CA TYR A 218 17.99 -11.12 5.01
C TYR A 218 18.25 -11.55 3.57
N ARG A 219 17.29 -11.31 2.65
CA ARG A 219 17.46 -11.66 1.24
C ARG A 219 18.58 -10.85 0.58
N LEU A 220 18.66 -9.55 0.83
CA LEU A 220 19.72 -8.68 0.31
C LEU A 220 21.10 -9.17 0.77
N GLU A 221 21.24 -9.52 2.05
CA GLU A 221 22.49 -9.99 2.63
C GLU A 221 22.93 -11.33 2.03
N HIS A 222 22.04 -12.32 1.98
CA HIS A 222 22.41 -13.70 1.65
C HIS A 222 22.32 -14.06 0.17
N ALA A 223 21.44 -13.40 -0.60
CA ALA A 223 21.26 -13.68 -2.03
C ALA A 223 21.90 -12.61 -2.92
N HIS A 224 22.02 -11.36 -2.45
CA HIS A 224 22.54 -10.24 -3.24
C HIS A 224 23.87 -9.68 -2.72
N GLY A 225 24.36 -10.14 -1.57
CA GLY A 225 25.65 -9.73 -1.01
C GLY A 225 25.68 -8.29 -0.49
N VAL A 226 24.51 -7.71 -0.19
CA VAL A 226 24.38 -6.33 0.31
C VAL A 226 23.76 -6.38 1.70
N THR A 227 24.51 -6.00 2.73
CA THR A 227 23.98 -5.91 4.09
C THR A 227 23.40 -4.51 4.31
N PRO A 228 22.11 -4.39 4.65
CA PRO A 228 21.54 -3.10 5.05
C PRO A 228 22.27 -2.49 6.24
N ALA A 229 22.36 -1.16 6.27
CA ALA A 229 22.92 -0.41 7.40
C ALA A 229 22.03 -0.48 8.66
N GLY A 230 20.76 -0.88 8.50
CA GLY A 230 19.84 -1.12 9.61
C GLY A 230 18.43 -1.47 9.14
N ILE A 231 17.60 -1.90 10.09
CA ILE A 231 16.20 -2.27 9.86
C ILE A 231 15.35 -1.55 10.93
N VAL A 232 14.30 -0.86 10.50
CA VAL A 232 13.32 -0.21 11.37
C VAL A 232 12.00 -0.97 11.29
N LEU A 233 11.64 -1.64 12.38
CA LEU A 233 10.42 -2.44 12.48
C LEU A 233 9.39 -1.66 13.29
N VAL A 234 8.40 -1.09 12.61
CA VAL A 234 7.31 -0.34 13.25
C VAL A 234 6.14 -1.29 13.53
N ASP A 235 5.89 -1.52 14.81
CA ASP A 235 4.84 -2.36 15.37
C ASP A 235 4.76 -3.79 14.77
N PRO A 236 5.88 -4.56 14.73
CA PRO A 236 5.87 -5.94 14.24
C PRO A 236 5.20 -6.91 15.22
N TYR A 237 4.37 -7.80 14.68
CA TYR A 237 3.88 -8.98 15.37
C TYR A 237 4.45 -10.19 14.63
N PRO A 238 5.56 -10.80 15.08
CA PRO A 238 6.17 -11.96 14.44
C PRO A 238 5.46 -13.26 14.83
N HIS A 239 5.93 -14.36 14.25
CA HIS A 239 5.52 -15.70 14.68
C HIS A 239 5.68 -15.92 16.17
N GLY A 240 4.72 -16.64 16.75
CA GLY A 240 4.66 -16.89 18.19
C GLY A 240 4.19 -15.70 19.04
N HIS A 241 3.99 -14.51 18.44
CA HIS A 241 3.56 -13.29 19.15
C HIS A 241 2.32 -12.65 18.48
N GLN A 242 1.42 -13.46 17.93
CA GLN A 242 0.24 -13.02 17.18
C GLN A 242 -1.03 -12.81 18.03
N GLY A 243 -0.98 -13.07 19.34
CA GLY A 243 -2.17 -13.07 20.20
C GLY A 243 -2.96 -11.75 20.16
N ALA A 244 -2.27 -10.61 20.04
CA ALA A 244 -2.88 -9.29 19.85
C ALA A 244 -3.58 -9.14 18.49
N ILE A 245 -2.94 -9.60 17.41
CA ILE A 245 -3.52 -9.59 16.06
C ILE A 245 -4.77 -10.46 15.97
N GLU A 246 -4.75 -11.63 16.62
CA GLU A 246 -5.91 -12.52 16.70
C GLU A 246 -7.06 -11.89 17.49
N ALA A 247 -6.76 -11.30 18.65
CA ALA A 247 -7.76 -10.66 19.50
C ALA A 247 -8.39 -9.41 18.86
N TRP A 248 -7.61 -8.64 18.09
CA TRP A 248 -8.06 -7.41 17.43
C TRP A 248 -8.38 -7.61 15.94
N SER A 249 -8.60 -8.85 15.52
CA SER A 249 -8.80 -9.18 14.10
C SER A 249 -9.99 -8.44 13.48
N ARG A 250 -11.07 -8.21 14.26
CA ARG A 250 -12.19 -7.36 13.85
C ARG A 250 -11.78 -5.90 13.64
N GLN A 251 -11.08 -5.31 14.60
CA GLN A 251 -10.63 -3.90 14.55
C GLN A 251 -9.68 -3.68 13.37
N LEU A 252 -8.77 -4.63 13.11
CA LEU A 252 -7.90 -4.62 11.94
C LEU A 252 -8.70 -4.69 10.63
N GLY A 253 -9.68 -5.59 10.56
CA GLY A 253 -10.59 -5.69 9.44
C GLY A 253 -11.39 -4.40 9.21
N ASP A 254 -11.98 -3.83 10.26
CA ASP A 254 -12.72 -2.56 10.20
C ASP A 254 -11.81 -1.41 9.77
N GLY A 255 -10.56 -1.38 10.25
CA GLY A 255 -9.54 -0.42 9.84
C GLY A 255 -9.20 -0.50 8.34
N LEU A 256 -9.13 -1.70 7.77
CA LEU A 256 -8.92 -1.88 6.32
C LEU A 256 -10.06 -1.24 5.50
N PHE A 257 -11.31 -1.47 5.89
CA PHE A 257 -12.47 -0.88 5.20
C PHE A 257 -12.58 0.63 5.44
N ALA A 258 -12.29 1.11 6.65
CA ALA A 258 -12.32 2.54 6.97
C ALA A 258 -11.22 3.34 6.25
N GLY A 259 -10.07 2.70 6.00
CA GLY A 259 -8.92 3.31 5.32
C GLY A 259 -8.96 3.26 3.79
N GLU A 260 -10.01 2.72 3.16
CA GLU A 260 -10.13 2.64 1.71
C GLU A 260 -10.18 4.04 1.07
N LEU A 261 -9.17 4.38 0.26
CA LEU A 261 -9.22 5.52 -0.66
C LEU A 261 -10.08 5.20 -1.89
N GLU A 262 -9.98 3.96 -2.34
CA GLU A 262 -10.80 3.32 -3.36
C GLU A 262 -11.14 1.90 -2.87
N PRO A 263 -12.25 1.30 -3.32
CA PRO A 263 -12.61 -0.04 -2.90
C PRO A 263 -11.52 -1.08 -3.19
N MET A 264 -11.19 -1.91 -2.20
CA MET A 264 -10.23 -3.01 -2.35
C MET A 264 -10.69 -3.98 -3.43
N SER A 265 -9.94 -4.06 -4.53
CA SER A 265 -10.23 -5.04 -5.57
C SER A 265 -9.99 -6.47 -5.07
N ASP A 266 -10.74 -7.43 -5.61
CA ASP A 266 -10.52 -8.87 -5.35
C ASP A 266 -9.07 -9.28 -5.60
N ALA A 267 -8.42 -8.71 -6.62
CA ALA A 267 -7.01 -9.01 -6.91
C ALA A 267 -6.07 -8.63 -5.76
N ARG A 268 -6.29 -7.46 -5.14
CA ARG A 268 -5.50 -6.99 -3.98
C ARG A 268 -5.80 -7.78 -2.71
N LEU A 269 -7.05 -8.21 -2.51
CA LEU A 269 -7.41 -9.10 -1.40
C LEU A 269 -6.73 -10.47 -1.54
N LEU A 270 -6.67 -11.03 -2.75
CA LEU A 270 -5.95 -12.28 -3.00
C LEU A 270 -4.44 -12.13 -2.81
N ALA A 271 -3.85 -10.98 -3.19
CA ALA A 271 -2.46 -10.67 -2.90
C ALA A 271 -2.20 -10.61 -1.40
N MET A 272 -3.06 -9.91 -0.64
CA MET A 272 -3.01 -9.83 0.82
C MET A 272 -3.04 -11.22 1.47
N GLY A 273 -3.98 -12.08 1.08
CA GLY A 273 -4.04 -13.47 1.59
C GLY A 273 -2.76 -14.26 1.29
N ARG A 274 -2.22 -14.12 0.08
CA ARG A 274 -0.98 -14.80 -0.31
C ARG A 274 0.23 -14.37 0.53
N TYR A 275 0.44 -13.07 0.70
CA TYR A 275 1.53 -12.57 1.53
C TYR A 275 1.32 -12.87 3.01
N ALA A 276 0.07 -12.87 3.50
CA ALA A 276 -0.23 -13.32 4.85
C ALA A 276 0.22 -14.78 5.05
N ARG A 277 -0.05 -15.68 4.08
CA ARG A 277 0.43 -17.07 4.14
C ARG A 277 1.96 -17.18 4.06
N PHE A 278 2.62 -16.40 3.20
CA PHE A 278 4.08 -16.37 3.13
C PHE A 278 4.70 -15.97 4.45
N LEU A 279 4.28 -14.81 4.97
CA LEU A 279 4.73 -14.31 6.25
C LEU A 279 4.39 -15.30 7.35
N ALA A 280 3.26 -16.03 7.26
CA ALA A 280 2.87 -17.06 8.21
C ALA A 280 3.78 -18.31 8.21
N THR A 281 4.66 -18.45 7.22
CA THR A 281 5.58 -19.59 7.07
C THR A 281 7.05 -19.18 6.90
N SER A 282 7.36 -17.87 7.05
CA SER A 282 8.71 -17.35 6.87
C SER A 282 9.70 -18.03 7.82
N PRO A 283 10.92 -18.36 7.34
CA PRO A 283 11.99 -18.89 8.19
C PRO A 283 12.31 -17.95 9.35
N THR A 284 12.87 -18.51 10.43
CA THR A 284 13.34 -17.73 11.60
C THR A 284 14.76 -17.19 11.42
N ASP A 285 15.35 -17.38 10.23
CA ASP A 285 16.68 -16.88 9.91
C ASP A 285 16.70 -15.35 9.98
N ARG A 286 17.86 -14.75 10.27
CA ARG A 286 17.96 -13.33 10.59
C ARG A 286 19.03 -12.63 9.79
N SER A 287 18.74 -11.40 9.39
CA SER A 287 19.79 -10.49 8.92
C SER A 287 20.73 -10.13 10.06
N SER A 288 21.98 -9.83 9.73
CA SER A 288 22.98 -9.28 10.65
C SER A 288 22.84 -7.77 10.86
N ALA A 289 21.98 -7.08 10.10
CA ALA A 289 21.76 -5.65 10.21
C ALA A 289 21.13 -5.27 11.57
N PRO A 290 21.53 -4.14 12.17
CA PRO A 290 20.99 -3.71 13.46
C PRO A 290 19.51 -3.32 13.36
N VAL A 291 18.73 -3.67 14.38
CA VAL A 291 17.27 -3.51 14.41
C VAL A 291 16.85 -2.43 15.41
N LEU A 292 16.11 -1.43 14.92
CA LEU A 292 15.29 -0.53 15.73
C LEU A 292 13.84 -1.04 15.76
N LEU A 293 13.37 -1.44 16.93
CA LEU A 293 11.97 -1.77 17.19
C LEU A 293 11.22 -0.52 17.66
N VAL A 294 10.20 -0.10 16.91
CA VAL A 294 9.30 1.00 17.28
C VAL A 294 7.95 0.40 17.66
N ARG A 295 7.44 0.69 18.87
CA ARG A 295 6.18 0.10 19.38
C ARG A 295 5.15 1.18 19.68
N ALA A 296 3.89 0.89 19.38
CA ALA A 296 2.77 1.69 19.86
C ALA A 296 2.69 1.63 21.40
N SER A 297 2.31 2.75 22.01
CA SER A 297 2.17 2.86 23.47
C SER A 297 0.73 2.63 23.93
N ASP A 298 -0.25 2.80 23.04
CA ASP A 298 -1.67 2.62 23.31
C ASP A 298 -2.20 1.36 22.57
N PRO A 299 -3.02 0.52 23.24
CA PRO A 299 -3.56 -0.68 22.61
C PRO A 299 -4.63 -0.34 21.57
N LEU A 300 -4.66 -1.11 20.47
CA LEU A 300 -5.65 -0.92 19.39
C LEU A 300 -7.11 -1.12 19.86
N GLY A 301 -7.30 -1.95 20.88
CA GLY A 301 -8.59 -2.20 21.50
C GLY A 301 -8.43 -2.83 22.88
N ASP A 302 -9.54 -3.24 23.48
CA ASP A 302 -9.54 -3.84 24.80
C ASP A 302 -8.58 -5.06 24.86
N TRP A 303 -7.77 -5.12 25.91
CA TRP A 303 -6.81 -6.20 26.15
C TRP A 303 -6.78 -6.57 27.63
N PRO A 304 -7.24 -7.78 28.01
CA PRO A 304 -7.19 -8.23 29.41
C PRO A 304 -5.76 -8.47 29.89
N ASP A 305 -5.42 -7.95 31.07
CA ASP A 305 -4.08 -8.08 31.69
C ASP A 305 -3.60 -9.54 31.79
N GLU A 306 -4.52 -10.49 31.96
CA GLU A 306 -4.25 -11.93 32.06
C GLU A 306 -3.61 -12.52 30.79
N ARG A 307 -3.73 -11.84 29.65
CA ARG A 307 -3.14 -12.27 28.36
C ARG A 307 -1.69 -11.85 28.17
N GLY A 308 -1.11 -11.10 29.12
CA GLY A 308 0.27 -10.64 29.07
C GLY A 308 0.44 -9.33 28.30
N ASP A 309 1.65 -9.08 27.79
CA ASP A 309 1.95 -7.84 27.05
C ASP A 309 1.39 -7.92 25.62
N TRP A 310 0.60 -6.92 25.24
CA TRP A 310 0.02 -6.82 23.90
C TRP A 310 0.97 -6.17 22.90
N ARG A 311 2.00 -5.45 23.37
CA ARG A 311 2.86 -4.63 22.52
C ARG A 311 3.57 -5.47 21.48
N ALA A 312 3.87 -4.83 20.35
CA ALA A 312 4.71 -5.40 19.31
C ALA A 312 6.04 -5.93 19.87
N HIS A 313 6.54 -6.98 19.23
CA HIS A 313 7.69 -7.73 19.71
C HIS A 313 8.67 -8.01 18.56
N TRP A 314 9.95 -7.93 18.89
CA TRP A 314 11.01 -8.50 18.06
C TRP A 314 12.04 -9.09 18.99
N ASP A 315 12.60 -10.24 18.64
CA ASP A 315 13.62 -10.88 19.45
C ASP A 315 14.96 -10.14 19.29
N ARG A 316 15.58 -9.75 20.41
CA ARG A 316 16.92 -9.15 20.47
C ARG A 316 17.11 -7.93 19.54
N PRO A 317 16.24 -6.90 19.61
CA PRO A 317 16.47 -5.66 18.89
C PRO A 317 17.66 -4.91 19.51
N ASP A 318 18.43 -4.21 18.69
CA ASP A 318 19.53 -3.36 19.15
C ASP A 318 19.02 -2.12 19.89
N THR A 319 17.86 -1.62 19.50
CA THR A 319 17.22 -0.46 20.14
C THR A 319 15.70 -0.61 20.13
N VAL A 320 15.04 -0.15 21.20
CA VAL A 320 13.59 -0.11 21.31
C VAL A 320 13.15 1.33 21.57
N ALA A 321 12.13 1.80 20.84
CA ALA A 321 11.50 3.09 21.04
C ALA A 321 9.99 2.93 21.16
N ASP A 322 9.41 3.44 22.24
CA ASP A 322 7.97 3.49 22.44
C ASP A 322 7.46 4.86 21.99
N VAL A 323 6.43 4.88 21.13
CA VAL A 323 5.85 6.11 20.59
C VAL A 323 4.34 6.17 20.88
N PRO A 324 3.75 7.36 21.07
CA PRO A 324 2.30 7.50 21.20
C PRO A 324 1.58 7.03 19.92
N GLY A 325 0.39 6.46 20.06
CA GLY A 325 -0.41 5.99 18.93
C GLY A 325 -1.38 4.91 19.33
#